data_AF-A0A5E4FDN9-F1
#
_entry.id   AF-A0A5E4FDN9-F1
#
_cell.length_a   1.000
_cell.length_b   1.000
_cell.length_c   1.000
_cell.angle_alpha   90.00
_cell.angle_beta   90.00
_cell.angle_gamma   90.00
#
_symmetry.space_group_name_H-M   'P 1'
#
loop_
_entity.id
_entity.type
_entity.pdbx_description
1 polymer ?
#
loop_
_entity_poly.entity_id
_entity_poly.type
_entity_poly.pdbx_seq_one_letter_code
_entity_poly.pdbx_strand_id
1 'polypeptide(L)'
;VPLVDMKWSQIPKDIKEQIWEAVDMAFVVGQGGKNSVLTYAAKKWKDFKSTLTRHYILPYTNDREKLSQPPETYKFIEKAQWDAFVASRLSKDFESVHSQHAQIREKLEYNHRLSRKGYAGLEDELEETMPGVEIDRSTLWKRARQDKHGNIPDPKVAEKAKLIDELQKQVSEGKVSVYGSNDVLTMALGPEHPGRVRGVGAGISPRQYFNLPKPQRMSFDDRLKDSLRVLLQEETKKMEAKAREEALRMEARTKQLVEAEREHFLSQLSQLIPNFDPSMLKPRISQSPKNPMSDKASCSGGDGNIRKKKKKILPKMGNIRKMKRRKKKKKMKRRKKKNKKKRRKKMKKSMTT
;
A
#
# COMPACT_ATOMS: atom_id res chain seq x y z
N VAL A 1 -25.90 27.62 13.29
CA VAL A 1 -24.50 27.50 12.79
C VAL A 1 -24.28 28.52 11.69
N PRO A 2 -23.21 29.34 11.73
CA PRO A 2 -22.96 30.37 10.71
C PRO A 2 -22.92 29.80 9.29
N LEU A 3 -23.39 30.57 8.31
CA LEU A 3 -23.36 30.19 6.88
C LEU A 3 -22.08 30.67 6.18
N VAL A 4 -21.58 31.83 6.61
CA VAL A 4 -20.37 32.50 6.09
C VAL A 4 -19.13 31.65 6.37
N ASP A 5 -18.10 31.77 5.52
CA ASP A 5 -17.01 30.83 5.23
C ASP A 5 -16.06 30.45 6.38
N MET A 6 -16.63 29.93 7.47
CA MET A 6 -15.93 29.14 8.45
C MET A 6 -15.82 27.69 7.97
N LYS A 7 -14.68 27.07 8.25
CA LYS A 7 -14.52 25.62 8.23
C LYS A 7 -15.17 25.03 9.48
N TRP A 8 -15.64 23.78 9.43
CA TRP A 8 -16.23 23.13 10.61
C TRP A 8 -15.28 23.13 11.82
N SER A 9 -13.97 23.05 11.59
CA SER A 9 -12.95 23.15 12.63
C SER A 9 -12.91 24.52 13.32
N GLN A 10 -13.26 25.60 12.62
CA GLN A 10 -13.25 26.98 13.12
C GLN A 10 -14.53 27.34 13.88
N ILE A 11 -15.60 26.53 13.76
CA ILE A 11 -16.83 26.77 14.51
C ILE A 11 -16.53 26.65 16.02
N PRO A 12 -16.97 27.62 16.83
CA PRO A 12 -16.84 27.62 18.28
C PRO A 12 -17.30 26.29 18.91
N LYS A 13 -16.63 25.89 19.98
CA LYS A 13 -16.95 24.64 20.68
C LYS A 13 -18.36 24.69 21.29
N ASP A 14 -18.79 25.86 21.74
CA ASP A 14 -20.10 26.05 22.40
C ASP A 14 -21.25 25.75 21.44
N ILE A 15 -21.14 26.18 20.18
CA ILE A 15 -22.12 25.85 19.12
C ILE A 15 -22.17 24.34 18.87
N LYS A 16 -21.01 23.66 18.90
CA LYS A 16 -20.96 22.21 18.74
C LYS A 16 -21.56 21.50 19.95
N GLU A 17 -21.39 22.05 21.15
CA GLU A 17 -22.01 21.52 22.36
C GLU A 17 -23.52 21.65 22.31
N GLN A 18 -24.06 22.82 21.92
CA GLN A 18 -25.49 23.03 21.74
C GLN A 18 -26.11 22.05 20.72
N ILE A 19 -25.41 21.76 19.61
CA ILE A 19 -25.86 20.74 18.66
C ILE A 19 -25.90 19.36 19.30
N TRP A 20 -24.89 19.02 20.11
CA TRP A 20 -24.86 17.74 20.82
C TRP A 20 -25.99 17.64 21.83
N GLU A 21 -26.18 18.65 22.68
CA GLU A 21 -27.26 18.71 23.68
C GLU A 21 -28.63 18.60 23.04
N ALA A 22 -28.89 19.32 21.95
CA ALA A 22 -30.15 19.23 21.23
C ALA A 22 -30.44 17.82 20.69
N VAL A 23 -29.41 17.11 20.22
CA VAL A 23 -29.55 15.72 19.73
C VAL A 23 -29.67 14.74 20.89
N ASP A 24 -28.92 14.92 21.97
CA ASP A 24 -28.96 14.06 23.17
C ASP A 24 -30.30 14.18 23.91
N MET A 25 -30.92 15.36 23.89
CA MET A 25 -32.29 15.55 24.40
C MET A 25 -33.34 14.84 23.55
N ALA A 26 -33.18 14.84 22.22
CA ALA A 26 -34.17 14.27 21.30
C ALA A 26 -34.00 12.76 21.06
N PHE A 27 -32.80 12.21 21.27
CA PHE A 27 -32.45 10.83 20.95
C PHE A 27 -31.61 10.20 22.05
N VAL A 28 -31.85 8.92 22.34
CA VAL A 28 -31.01 8.15 23.28
C VAL A 28 -29.67 7.83 22.61
N VAL A 29 -28.69 8.71 22.76
CA VAL A 29 -27.33 8.53 22.21
C VAL A 29 -26.35 8.26 23.34
N GLY A 30 -25.71 7.10 23.34
CA GLY A 30 -24.64 6.83 24.32
C GLY A 30 -23.51 7.85 24.20
N GLN A 31 -22.90 8.26 25.32
CA GLN A 31 -21.84 9.30 25.39
C GLN A 31 -20.64 9.06 24.46
N GLY A 32 -20.39 7.82 24.02
CA GLY A 32 -19.38 7.50 23.00
C GLY A 32 -19.74 7.94 21.57
N GLY A 33 -20.99 8.33 21.31
CA GLY A 33 -21.55 8.69 20.01
C GLY A 33 -21.40 10.16 19.61
N LYS A 34 -21.00 11.03 20.54
CA LYS A 34 -20.89 12.48 20.33
C LYS A 34 -20.07 12.86 19.09
N ASN A 35 -18.93 12.22 18.88
CA ASN A 35 -18.09 12.47 17.70
C ASN A 35 -18.80 12.09 16.39
N SER A 36 -19.56 11.00 16.38
CA SER A 36 -20.34 10.57 15.22
C SER A 36 -21.46 11.55 14.91
N VAL A 37 -22.17 12.02 15.95
CA VAL A 37 -23.22 13.04 15.83
C VAL A 37 -22.65 14.34 15.26
N LEU A 38 -21.56 14.85 15.83
CA LEU A 38 -20.92 16.08 15.34
C LEU A 38 -20.38 15.92 13.91
N THR A 39 -19.87 14.74 13.55
CA THR A 39 -19.44 14.44 12.17
C THR A 39 -20.62 14.47 11.21
N TYR A 40 -21.77 13.92 11.61
CA TYR A 40 -22.99 13.93 10.81
C TYR A 40 -23.58 15.35 10.69
N ALA A 41 -23.61 16.11 11.78
CA ALA A 41 -24.02 17.51 11.78
C ALA A 41 -23.14 18.36 10.84
N ALA A 42 -21.82 18.15 10.87
CA ALA A 42 -20.89 18.80 9.95
C ALA A 42 -21.21 18.51 8.49
N LYS A 43 -21.59 17.26 8.17
CA LYS A 43 -22.01 16.85 6.83
C LYS A 43 -23.31 17.54 6.44
N LYS A 44 -24.34 17.48 7.30
CA LYS A 44 -25.64 18.11 7.04
C LYS A 44 -25.53 19.62 6.85
N TRP A 45 -24.68 20.29 7.61
CA TRP A 45 -24.42 21.71 7.44
C TRP A 45 -23.76 22.03 6.08
N LYS A 46 -22.81 21.21 5.61
CA LYS A 46 -22.24 21.35 4.27
C LYS A 46 -23.27 21.08 3.17
N ASP A 47 -24.07 20.04 3.32
CA ASP A 47 -25.14 19.67 2.38
C ASP A 47 -26.18 20.80 2.27
N PHE A 48 -26.52 21.44 3.40
CA PHE A 48 -27.40 22.59 3.45
C PHE A 48 -26.84 23.78 2.67
N LYS A 49 -25.58 24.16 2.91
CA LYS A 49 -24.91 25.22 2.14
C LYS A 49 -24.88 24.90 0.64
N SER A 50 -24.60 23.66 0.27
CA SER A 50 -24.60 23.23 -1.13
C SER A 50 -25.99 23.32 -1.76
N THR A 51 -27.06 23.00 -1.01
CA THR A 51 -28.45 23.12 -1.45
C THR A 51 -28.80 24.59 -1.71
N LEU A 52 -28.45 25.49 -0.78
CA LEU A 52 -28.64 26.94 -0.94
C LEU A 52 -27.94 27.45 -2.20
N THR A 53 -26.66 27.12 -2.38
CA THR A 53 -25.90 27.54 -3.55
C THR A 53 -26.50 27.02 -4.86
N ARG A 54 -26.83 25.73 -4.94
CA ARG A 54 -27.29 25.10 -6.17
C ARG A 54 -28.67 25.55 -6.64
N HIS A 55 -29.59 25.79 -5.70
CA HIS A 55 -30.99 26.06 -6.05
C HIS A 55 -31.38 27.53 -5.96
N TYR A 56 -30.70 28.30 -5.10
CA TYR A 56 -31.11 29.68 -4.81
C TYR A 56 -30.05 30.72 -5.17
N ILE A 57 -28.84 30.32 -5.57
CA ILE A 57 -27.78 31.27 -5.97
C ILE A 57 -27.37 31.05 -7.42
N LEU A 58 -26.87 29.86 -7.77
CA LEU A 58 -26.36 29.57 -9.11
C LEU A 58 -27.38 29.76 -10.25
N PRO A 59 -28.69 29.48 -10.08
CA PRO A 59 -29.67 29.75 -11.13
C PRO A 59 -29.94 31.25 -11.36
N TYR A 60 -29.59 32.11 -10.41
CA TYR A 60 -29.94 33.53 -10.39
C TYR A 60 -28.71 34.43 -10.32
N THR A 61 -27.53 33.96 -10.77
CA THR A 61 -26.28 34.73 -10.72
C THR A 61 -26.36 36.09 -11.40
N ASN A 62 -27.20 36.22 -12.43
CA ASN A 62 -27.42 37.45 -13.18
C ASN A 62 -28.58 38.31 -12.63
N ASP A 63 -29.45 37.73 -11.80
CA ASP A 63 -30.67 38.37 -11.29
C ASP A 63 -30.47 38.83 -9.84
N ARG A 64 -29.83 39.99 -9.64
CA ARG A 64 -29.53 40.51 -8.29
C ARG A 64 -30.76 40.72 -7.42
N GLU A 65 -31.91 41.05 -8.00
CA GLU A 65 -33.16 41.25 -7.26
C GLU A 65 -33.63 39.96 -6.58
N LYS A 66 -33.53 38.82 -7.27
CA LYS A 66 -33.92 37.51 -6.72
C LYS A 66 -32.96 37.01 -5.64
N LEU A 67 -31.74 37.56 -5.59
CA LEU A 67 -30.74 37.26 -4.56
C LEU A 67 -30.81 38.22 -3.36
N SER A 68 -31.60 39.30 -3.43
CA SER A 68 -31.69 40.34 -2.40
C SER A 68 -32.25 39.83 -1.07
N GLN A 69 -33.09 38.79 -1.12
CA GLN A 69 -33.74 38.22 0.05
C GLN A 69 -33.41 36.73 0.20
N PRO A 70 -33.28 36.23 1.44
CA PRO A 70 -33.13 34.80 1.68
C PRO A 70 -34.38 34.05 1.23
N PRO A 71 -34.26 32.76 0.87
CA PRO A 71 -35.42 31.96 0.49
C PRO A 71 -36.46 31.89 1.62
N GLU A 72 -37.74 32.11 1.30
CA GLU A 72 -38.84 32.12 2.27
C GLU A 72 -38.95 30.81 3.06
N THR A 73 -38.54 29.69 2.46
CA THR A 73 -38.48 28.38 3.11
C THR A 73 -37.58 28.37 4.35
N TYR A 74 -36.56 29.24 4.41
CA TYR A 74 -35.56 29.28 5.48
C TYR A 74 -35.60 30.60 6.25
N LYS A 75 -36.72 30.86 6.93
CA LYS A 75 -36.97 32.08 7.73
C LYS A 75 -35.94 32.34 8.84
N PHE A 76 -35.20 31.31 9.26
CA PHE A 76 -34.14 31.44 10.27
C PHE A 76 -32.83 32.03 9.71
N ILE A 77 -32.74 32.29 8.40
CA ILE A 77 -31.58 32.93 7.79
C ILE A 77 -31.77 34.44 7.84
N GLU A 78 -30.93 35.11 8.63
CA GLU A 78 -30.90 36.57 8.67
C GLU A 78 -30.41 37.15 7.34
N LYS A 79 -30.97 38.30 6.93
CA LYS A 79 -30.62 38.96 5.67
C LYS A 79 -29.13 39.27 5.56
N ALA A 80 -28.52 39.82 6.61
CA ALA A 80 -27.09 40.14 6.63
C ALA A 80 -26.21 38.88 6.41
N GLN A 81 -26.62 37.76 6.99
CA GLN A 81 -25.94 36.47 6.83
C GLN A 81 -26.12 35.91 5.42
N TRP A 82 -27.30 36.09 4.83
CA TRP A 82 -27.59 35.72 3.45
C TRP A 82 -26.76 36.54 2.45
N ASP A 83 -26.76 37.85 2.58
CA ASP A 83 -26.03 38.77 1.70
C ASP A 83 -24.53 38.44 1.69
N ALA A 84 -23.94 38.22 2.88
CA ALA A 84 -22.55 37.80 3.01
C ALA A 84 -22.27 36.41 2.37
N PHE A 85 -23.22 35.48 2.48
CA PHE A 85 -23.10 34.16 1.87
C PHE A 85 -23.23 34.21 0.34
N VAL A 86 -24.13 35.02 -0.21
CA VAL A 86 -24.27 35.24 -1.65
C VAL A 86 -22.99 35.85 -2.21
N ALA A 87 -22.49 36.92 -1.57
CA ALA A 87 -21.24 37.56 -1.99
C ALA A 87 -20.07 36.56 -2.02
N SER A 88 -19.98 35.66 -1.04
CA SER A 88 -18.91 34.66 -1.01
C SER A 88 -19.05 33.56 -2.06
N ARG A 89 -20.28 33.15 -2.39
CA ARG A 89 -20.56 32.17 -3.46
C ARG A 89 -20.43 32.75 -4.87
N LEU A 90 -20.49 34.07 -5.03
CA LEU A 90 -20.24 34.76 -6.30
C LEU A 90 -18.78 35.22 -6.45
N SER A 91 -17.92 34.96 -5.47
CA SER A 91 -16.50 35.30 -5.54
C SER A 91 -15.74 34.44 -6.56
N LYS A 92 -14.71 35.02 -7.19
CA LYS A 92 -13.83 34.31 -8.13
C LYS A 92 -13.11 33.11 -7.48
N ASP A 93 -12.75 33.23 -6.21
CA ASP A 93 -12.11 32.16 -5.45
C ASP A 93 -13.03 30.94 -5.31
N PHE A 94 -14.31 31.18 -5.02
CA PHE A 94 -15.29 30.09 -4.95
C PHE A 94 -15.55 29.48 -6.32
N GLU A 95 -15.69 30.28 -7.37
CA GLU A 95 -15.92 29.81 -8.73
C GLU A 95 -14.78 28.89 -9.21
N SER A 96 -13.52 29.29 -8.97
CA SER A 96 -12.34 28.48 -9.27
C SER A 96 -12.36 27.13 -8.54
N VAL A 97 -12.58 27.15 -7.22
CA VAL A 97 -12.65 25.92 -6.41
C VAL A 97 -13.82 25.03 -6.83
N HIS A 98 -14.98 25.63 -7.13
CA HIS A 98 -16.18 24.92 -7.57
C HIS A 98 -15.93 24.22 -8.92
N SER A 99 -15.33 24.93 -9.88
CA SER A 99 -14.98 24.39 -11.20
C SER A 99 -13.97 23.24 -11.10
N GLN A 100 -12.91 23.40 -10.29
CA GLN A 100 -11.94 22.32 -10.04
C GLN A 100 -12.62 21.06 -9.47
N HIS A 101 -13.51 21.22 -8.48
CA HIS A 101 -14.24 20.09 -7.91
C HIS A 101 -15.23 19.45 -8.90
N ALA A 102 -15.84 20.23 -9.80
CA ALA A 102 -16.69 19.70 -10.88
C ALA A 102 -15.86 18.83 -11.84
N GLN A 103 -14.70 19.31 -12.29
CA GLN A 103 -13.78 18.55 -13.14
C GLN A 103 -13.26 17.26 -12.46
N ILE A 104 -12.97 17.31 -11.16
CA ILE A 104 -12.58 16.10 -10.40
C ILE A 104 -13.74 15.11 -10.34
N ARG A 105 -14.98 15.58 -10.17
CA ARG A 105 -16.17 14.73 -10.12
C ARG A 105 -16.45 14.06 -11.47
N GLU A 106 -16.23 14.78 -12.56
CA GLU A 106 -16.38 14.27 -13.93
C GLU A 106 -15.45 13.09 -14.24
N LYS A 107 -14.24 13.10 -13.68
CA LYS A 107 -13.27 11.99 -13.80
C LYS A 107 -13.69 10.70 -13.05
N LEU A 108 -14.80 10.71 -12.31
CA LEU A 108 -15.28 9.52 -11.60
C LEU A 108 -15.96 8.54 -12.56
N GLU A 109 -15.16 7.62 -13.08
CA GLU A 109 -15.55 6.68 -14.15
C GLU A 109 -16.58 5.62 -13.72
N TYR A 110 -16.49 5.09 -12.48
CA TYR A 110 -17.26 3.91 -12.08
C TYR A 110 -18.25 4.21 -10.95
N ASN A 111 -19.30 4.99 -11.25
CA ASN A 111 -20.35 5.33 -10.28
C ASN A 111 -21.15 4.10 -9.82
N HIS A 112 -21.41 3.98 -8.52
CA HIS A 112 -22.25 2.92 -7.95
C HIS A 112 -23.71 3.38 -7.77
N ARG A 113 -24.65 2.43 -7.71
CA ARG A 113 -26.11 2.63 -7.65
C ARG A 113 -26.75 2.26 -6.30
N LEU A 114 -25.94 2.06 -5.26
CA LEU A 114 -26.37 1.64 -3.92
C LEU A 114 -27.18 2.67 -3.10
N SER A 115 -27.34 3.90 -3.60
CA SER A 115 -28.11 4.96 -2.90
C SER A 115 -27.73 5.08 -1.40
N ARG A 116 -28.71 5.26 -0.52
CA ARG A 116 -28.55 5.37 0.94
C ARG A 116 -28.16 4.05 1.63
N LYS A 117 -28.40 2.90 0.98
CA LYS A 117 -28.07 1.57 1.51
C LYS A 117 -26.55 1.40 1.65
N GLY A 118 -25.80 1.87 0.65
CA GLY A 118 -24.36 1.71 0.61
C GLY A 118 -23.92 0.24 0.52
N TYR A 119 -22.63 -0.01 0.75
CA TYR A 119 -22.06 -1.37 0.65
C TYR A 119 -22.40 -2.27 1.84
N ALA A 120 -22.53 -1.70 3.05
CA ALA A 120 -22.89 -2.47 4.24
C ALA A 120 -24.27 -3.13 4.07
N GLY A 121 -25.29 -2.35 3.70
CA GLY A 121 -26.61 -2.95 3.46
C GLY A 121 -26.67 -3.82 2.19
N LEU A 122 -25.73 -3.68 1.24
CA LEU A 122 -25.64 -4.63 0.14
C LEU A 122 -25.07 -5.98 0.60
N GLU A 123 -24.08 -5.95 1.48
CA GLU A 123 -23.48 -7.13 2.09
C GLU A 123 -24.52 -7.88 2.92
N ASP A 124 -25.29 -7.16 3.76
CA ASP A 124 -26.39 -7.74 4.55
C ASP A 124 -27.43 -8.47 3.66
N GLU A 125 -27.89 -7.83 2.56
CA GLU A 125 -28.83 -8.47 1.62
C GLU A 125 -28.26 -9.73 0.95
N LEU A 126 -26.96 -9.73 0.65
CA LEU A 126 -26.30 -10.88 0.04
C LEU A 126 -26.08 -12.01 1.06
N GLU A 127 -25.79 -11.68 2.32
CA GLU A 127 -25.67 -12.65 3.40
C GLU A 127 -27.01 -13.33 3.71
N GLU A 128 -28.13 -12.62 3.62
CA GLU A 128 -29.48 -13.19 3.76
C GLU A 128 -29.81 -14.20 2.65
N THR A 129 -29.39 -13.92 1.41
CA THR A 129 -29.67 -14.79 0.26
C THR A 129 -28.70 -15.98 0.14
N MET A 130 -27.48 -15.83 0.63
CA MET A 130 -26.41 -16.84 0.57
C MET A 130 -25.69 -16.97 1.91
N PRO A 131 -26.35 -17.53 2.94
CA PRO A 131 -25.79 -17.57 4.28
C PRO A 131 -24.50 -18.41 4.33
N GLY A 132 -23.45 -17.84 4.91
CA GLY A 132 -22.17 -18.52 5.14
C GLY A 132 -21.19 -18.53 3.97
N VAL A 133 -21.54 -17.92 2.82
CA VAL A 133 -20.61 -17.74 1.70
C VAL A 133 -19.81 -16.46 1.91
N GLU A 134 -18.47 -16.55 1.87
CA GLU A 134 -17.61 -15.37 1.92
C GLU A 134 -17.79 -14.54 0.64
N ILE A 135 -18.41 -13.36 0.78
CA ILE A 135 -18.71 -12.49 -0.36
C ILE A 135 -17.43 -11.74 -0.74
N ASP A 136 -16.86 -12.07 -1.89
CA ASP A 136 -15.72 -11.34 -2.41
C ASP A 136 -16.08 -9.89 -2.78
N ARG A 137 -15.16 -8.96 -2.54
CA ARG A 137 -15.41 -7.54 -2.81
C ARG A 137 -15.55 -7.22 -4.30
N SER A 138 -15.05 -8.06 -5.21
CA SER A 138 -15.30 -7.90 -6.64
C SER A 138 -16.77 -8.16 -6.98
N THR A 139 -17.40 -9.12 -6.31
CA THR A 139 -18.85 -9.38 -6.39
C THR A 139 -19.65 -8.20 -5.87
N LEU A 140 -19.27 -7.65 -4.71
CA LEU A 140 -19.91 -6.43 -4.17
C LEU A 140 -19.77 -5.25 -5.15
N TRP A 141 -18.58 -5.06 -5.74
CA TRP A 141 -18.34 -3.98 -6.70
C TRP A 141 -19.21 -4.12 -7.95
N LYS A 142 -19.37 -5.34 -8.48
CA LYS A 142 -20.21 -5.64 -9.65
C LYS A 142 -21.69 -5.42 -9.31
N ARG A 143 -22.18 -6.02 -8.23
CA ARG A 143 -23.58 -5.92 -7.77
C ARG A 143 -23.98 -4.47 -7.49
N ALA A 144 -23.06 -3.68 -6.94
CA ALA A 144 -23.26 -2.25 -6.67
C ALA A 144 -23.53 -1.39 -7.93
N ARG A 145 -23.28 -1.92 -9.13
CA ARG A 145 -23.40 -1.20 -10.41
C ARG A 145 -24.49 -1.77 -11.32
N GLN A 146 -25.17 -2.81 -10.87
CA GLN A 146 -26.32 -3.36 -11.57
C GLN A 146 -27.56 -2.48 -11.36
N ASP A 147 -28.46 -2.52 -12.32
CA ASP A 147 -29.81 -2.00 -12.19
C ASP A 147 -30.74 -3.02 -11.51
N LYS A 148 -32.04 -2.70 -11.44
CA LYS A 148 -33.05 -3.56 -10.84
C LYS A 148 -33.25 -4.89 -11.60
N HIS A 149 -32.86 -4.94 -12.87
CA HIS A 149 -32.96 -6.11 -13.73
C HIS A 149 -31.65 -6.90 -13.80
N GLY A 150 -30.60 -6.46 -13.09
CA GLY A 150 -29.28 -7.10 -13.08
C GLY A 150 -28.33 -6.61 -14.18
N ASN A 151 -28.75 -5.68 -15.03
CA ASN A 151 -27.94 -5.16 -16.13
C ASN A 151 -26.99 -4.05 -15.64
N ILE A 152 -25.88 -3.86 -16.34
CA ILE A 152 -24.93 -2.76 -16.10
C ILE A 152 -25.07 -1.79 -17.29
N PRO A 153 -25.72 -0.63 -17.12
CA PRO A 153 -26.03 0.24 -18.25
C PRO A 153 -24.83 0.94 -18.86
N ASP A 154 -23.79 1.20 -18.06
CA ASP A 154 -22.57 1.87 -18.54
C ASP A 154 -21.65 0.85 -19.24
N PRO A 155 -21.36 1.01 -20.54
CA PRO A 155 -20.55 0.06 -21.30
C PRO A 155 -19.14 -0.13 -20.72
N LYS A 156 -18.49 0.94 -20.23
CA LYS A 156 -17.14 0.87 -19.65
C LYS A 156 -17.15 0.06 -18.36
N VAL A 157 -18.20 0.24 -17.55
CA VAL A 157 -18.40 -0.55 -16.34
C VAL A 157 -18.69 -2.01 -16.68
N ALA A 158 -19.47 -2.26 -17.73
CA ALA A 158 -19.81 -3.60 -18.19
C ALA A 158 -18.57 -4.38 -18.67
N GLU A 159 -17.65 -3.74 -19.38
CA GLU A 159 -16.36 -4.33 -19.75
C GLU A 159 -15.54 -4.75 -18.53
N LYS A 160 -15.45 -3.87 -17.52
CA LYS A 160 -14.76 -4.20 -16.26
C LYS A 160 -15.46 -5.32 -15.49
N ALA A 161 -16.79 -5.38 -15.52
CA ALA A 161 -17.54 -6.48 -14.92
C ALA A 161 -17.25 -7.82 -15.62
N LYS A 162 -17.19 -7.84 -16.96
CA LYS A 162 -16.80 -9.03 -17.73
C LYS A 162 -15.38 -9.49 -17.39
N LEU A 163 -14.44 -8.54 -17.27
CA LEU A 163 -13.07 -8.84 -16.85
C LEU A 163 -13.00 -9.44 -15.45
N ILE A 164 -13.81 -8.93 -14.52
CA ILE A 164 -13.93 -9.50 -13.17
C ILE A 164 -14.41 -10.95 -13.25
N ASP A 165 -15.44 -11.23 -14.06
CA ASP A 165 -16.02 -12.57 -14.17
C ASP A 165 -15.01 -13.57 -14.77
N GLU A 166 -14.25 -13.16 -15.78
CA GLU A 166 -13.16 -13.96 -16.35
C GLU A 166 -12.05 -14.24 -15.33
N LEU A 167 -11.63 -13.23 -14.57
CA LEU A 167 -10.63 -13.39 -13.51
C LEU A 167 -11.13 -14.30 -12.38
N GLN A 168 -12.39 -14.17 -11.96
CA GLN A 168 -13.00 -15.08 -10.97
C GLN A 168 -12.97 -16.53 -11.47
N LYS A 169 -13.30 -16.76 -12.74
CA LYS A 169 -13.23 -18.09 -13.37
C LYS A 169 -11.80 -18.62 -13.36
N GLN A 170 -10.80 -17.83 -13.78
CA GLN A 170 -9.39 -18.26 -13.76
C GLN A 170 -8.86 -18.57 -12.36
N VAL A 171 -9.36 -17.85 -11.33
CA VAL A 171 -9.04 -18.16 -9.93
C VAL A 171 -9.67 -19.47 -9.49
N SER A 172 -10.94 -19.73 -9.86
CA SER A 172 -11.62 -21.00 -9.56
C SER A 172 -10.96 -22.21 -10.23
N GLU A 173 -10.40 -22.02 -11.43
CA GLU A 173 -9.63 -23.02 -12.17
C GLU A 173 -8.18 -23.16 -11.67
N GLY A 174 -7.74 -22.32 -10.72
CA GLY A 174 -6.38 -22.33 -10.18
C GLY A 174 -5.29 -21.77 -11.11
N LYS A 175 -5.67 -21.15 -12.23
CA LYS A 175 -4.73 -20.52 -13.19
C LYS A 175 -4.15 -19.22 -12.64
N VAL A 176 -4.93 -18.50 -11.84
CA VAL A 176 -4.55 -17.22 -11.23
C VAL A 176 -4.59 -17.35 -9.71
N SER A 177 -3.50 -16.97 -9.05
CA SER A 177 -3.42 -16.93 -7.59
C SER A 177 -3.70 -15.51 -7.08
N VAL A 178 -4.65 -15.39 -6.15
CA VAL A 178 -4.93 -14.13 -5.44
C VAL A 178 -4.28 -14.12 -4.07
N TYR A 179 -3.67 -13.00 -3.68
CA TYR A 179 -3.08 -12.86 -2.35
C TYR A 179 -3.03 -11.42 -1.86
N GLY A 180 -3.54 -11.18 -0.65
CA GLY A 180 -3.48 -9.88 0.01
C GLY A 180 -4.16 -8.79 -0.82
N SER A 181 -3.39 -7.77 -1.21
CA SER A 181 -3.88 -6.66 -2.04
C SER A 181 -3.97 -6.97 -3.54
N ASN A 182 -3.43 -8.12 -3.98
CA ASN A 182 -3.51 -8.57 -5.37
C ASN A 182 -4.68 -9.55 -5.49
N ASP A 183 -5.89 -9.02 -5.38
CA ASP A 183 -7.13 -9.78 -5.59
C ASP A 183 -7.76 -9.46 -6.95
N VAL A 184 -8.86 -10.15 -7.25
CA VAL A 184 -9.60 -10.03 -8.52
C VAL A 184 -9.94 -8.57 -8.85
N LEU A 185 -10.46 -7.83 -7.86
CA LEU A 185 -10.89 -6.44 -8.09
C LEU A 185 -9.72 -5.53 -8.40
N THR A 186 -8.58 -5.70 -7.71
CA THR A 186 -7.36 -4.94 -7.99
C THR A 186 -6.73 -5.34 -9.32
N MET A 187 -6.83 -6.60 -9.75
CA MET A 187 -6.37 -7.01 -11.08
C MET A 187 -7.22 -6.37 -12.20
N ALA A 188 -8.54 -6.28 -12.03
CA ALA A 188 -9.43 -5.71 -13.04
C ALA A 188 -9.37 -4.18 -13.16
N LEU A 189 -9.22 -3.49 -12.01
CA LEU A 189 -9.32 -2.02 -11.91
C LEU A 189 -8.00 -1.33 -11.55
N GLY A 190 -6.91 -2.08 -11.43
CA GLY A 190 -5.61 -1.57 -10.99
C GLY A 190 -5.49 -1.35 -9.47
N PRO A 191 -4.40 -0.74 -9.01
CA PRO A 191 -4.11 -0.52 -7.59
C PRO A 191 -5.18 0.31 -6.85
N GLU A 192 -5.34 0.07 -5.54
CA GLU A 192 -6.23 0.87 -4.70
C GLU A 192 -5.68 2.27 -4.44
N HIS A 193 -6.58 3.25 -4.36
CA HIS A 193 -6.21 4.61 -3.97
C HIS A 193 -5.83 4.69 -2.48
N PRO A 194 -4.94 5.62 -2.11
CA PRO A 194 -4.63 5.86 -0.71
C PRO A 194 -5.89 6.21 0.11
N GLY A 195 -6.05 5.58 1.27
CA GLY A 195 -7.05 5.95 2.27
C GLY A 195 -8.44 5.29 2.12
N ARG A 196 -8.81 4.74 0.96
CA ARG A 196 -10.11 4.09 0.75
C ARG A 196 -9.99 2.81 -0.09
N VAL A 197 -10.75 1.79 0.28
CA VAL A 197 -10.88 0.54 -0.49
C VAL A 197 -12.17 0.56 -1.32
N ARG A 198 -12.07 0.19 -2.60
CA ARG A 198 -13.23 -0.03 -3.46
C ARG A 198 -14.00 -1.29 -3.04
N GLY A 199 -15.33 -1.24 -3.05
CA GLY A 199 -16.19 -2.40 -2.82
C GLY A 199 -16.56 -2.69 -1.36
N VAL A 200 -16.06 -1.92 -0.38
CA VAL A 200 -16.18 -2.27 1.06
C VAL A 200 -16.77 -1.13 1.91
N GLY A 201 -17.40 -0.13 1.27
CA GLY A 201 -18.01 0.99 2.00
C GLY A 201 -17.07 2.15 2.37
N ALA A 202 -17.54 3.04 3.23
CA ALA A 202 -16.84 4.27 3.61
C ALA A 202 -15.96 4.07 4.85
N GLY A 203 -14.78 4.70 4.88
CA GLY A 203 -13.91 4.71 6.06
C GLY A 203 -12.96 3.52 6.19
N ILE A 204 -13.06 2.50 5.33
CA ILE A 204 -12.14 1.37 5.32
C ILE A 204 -10.93 1.70 4.45
N SER A 205 -9.76 1.75 5.09
CA SER A 205 -8.49 1.97 4.40
C SER A 205 -7.87 0.65 3.92
N PRO A 206 -7.07 0.65 2.83
CA PRO A 206 -6.39 -0.56 2.35
C PRO A 206 -5.57 -1.26 3.43
N ARG A 207 -4.99 -0.50 4.36
CA ARG A 207 -4.20 -1.06 5.47
C ARG A 207 -5.05 -1.87 6.44
N GLN A 208 -6.24 -1.37 6.75
CA GLN A 208 -7.16 -2.04 7.66
C GLN A 208 -7.74 -3.30 7.01
N TYR A 209 -8.11 -3.20 5.73
CA TYR A 209 -8.71 -4.30 4.99
C TYR A 209 -7.70 -5.43 4.71
N PHE A 210 -6.57 -5.12 4.08
CA PHE A 210 -5.55 -6.12 3.72
C PHE A 210 -4.55 -6.44 4.84
N ASN A 211 -4.77 -5.94 6.06
CA ASN A 211 -3.87 -6.12 7.21
C ASN A 211 -2.39 -5.76 6.92
N LEU A 212 -2.16 -4.72 6.11
CA LEU A 212 -0.82 -4.31 5.70
C LEU A 212 0.00 -3.80 6.90
N PRO A 213 1.32 -4.08 6.95
CA PRO A 213 2.18 -3.54 7.99
C PRO A 213 2.13 -2.01 7.96
N LYS A 214 2.14 -1.38 9.15
CA LYS A 214 2.29 0.08 9.22
C LYS A 214 3.65 0.43 8.61
N PRO A 215 3.72 1.23 7.54
CA PRO A 215 4.99 1.74 7.07
C PRO A 215 5.64 2.50 8.21
N GLN A 216 6.87 2.12 8.50
CA GLN A 216 7.75 2.90 9.36
C GLN A 216 7.83 4.28 8.70
N ARG A 217 7.52 5.35 9.45
CA ARG A 217 7.89 6.69 8.99
C ARG A 217 9.41 6.71 8.96
N MET A 218 9.99 6.56 7.78
CA MET A 218 11.39 6.85 7.54
C MET A 218 11.55 8.37 7.70
N SER A 219 12.52 8.80 8.51
CA SER A 219 12.81 10.24 8.59
C SER A 219 13.34 10.71 7.24
N PHE A 220 13.32 12.03 7.02
CA PHE A 220 13.99 12.61 5.85
C PHE A 220 15.48 12.24 5.82
N ASP A 221 16.12 12.23 7.00
CA ASP A 221 17.52 11.83 7.15
C ASP A 221 17.76 10.36 6.78
N ASP A 222 16.83 9.46 7.10
CA ASP A 222 16.95 8.05 6.74
C ASP A 222 16.87 7.85 5.21
N ARG A 223 16.03 8.65 4.53
CA ARG A 223 15.96 8.64 3.06
C ARG A 223 17.24 9.16 2.41
N LEU A 224 17.81 10.24 2.96
CA LEU A 224 19.09 10.78 2.47
C LEU A 224 20.22 9.78 2.67
N LYS A 225 20.27 9.11 3.82
CA LYS A 225 21.27 8.06 4.11
C LYS A 225 21.18 6.87 3.15
N ASP A 226 19.96 6.43 2.83
CA ASP A 226 19.76 5.34 1.87
C ASP A 226 20.17 5.76 0.46
N SER A 227 19.80 6.97 0.01
CA SER A 227 20.24 7.51 -1.28
C SER A 227 21.78 7.62 -1.38
N LEU A 228 22.43 8.14 -0.34
CA LEU A 228 23.89 8.25 -0.30
C LEU A 228 24.57 6.88 -0.32
N ARG A 229 23.99 5.89 0.36
CA ARG A 229 24.49 4.51 0.34
C ARG A 229 24.43 3.91 -1.07
N VAL A 230 23.35 4.15 -1.81
CA VAL A 230 23.22 3.66 -3.19
C VAL A 230 24.28 4.30 -4.09
N LEU A 231 24.49 5.63 -3.98
CA LEU A 231 25.52 6.33 -4.76
C LEU A 231 26.94 5.81 -4.46
N LEU A 232 27.28 5.64 -3.17
CA LEU A 232 28.57 5.06 -2.77
C LEU A 232 28.75 3.62 -3.29
N GLN A 233 27.69 2.81 -3.30
CA GLN A 233 27.73 1.47 -3.89
C GLN A 233 27.94 1.50 -5.41
N GLU A 234 27.39 2.50 -6.09
CA GLU A 234 27.57 2.66 -7.53
C GLU A 234 28.99 3.15 -7.87
N GLU A 235 29.53 4.10 -7.10
CA GLU A 235 30.91 4.57 -7.25
C GLU A 235 31.93 3.47 -6.96
N THR A 236 31.75 2.71 -5.88
CA THR A 236 32.64 1.58 -5.56
C THR A 236 32.66 0.53 -6.66
N LYS A 237 31.50 0.20 -7.26
CA LYS A 237 31.43 -0.68 -8.44
C LYS A 237 32.15 -0.10 -9.65
N LYS A 238 32.04 1.22 -9.90
CA LYS A 238 32.75 1.89 -10.99
C LYS A 238 34.26 1.86 -10.78
N MET A 239 34.72 2.11 -9.56
CA MET A 239 36.14 2.02 -9.20
C MET A 239 36.67 0.59 -9.33
N GLU A 240 35.91 -0.40 -8.87
CA GLU A 240 36.27 -1.81 -9.00
C GLU A 240 36.35 -2.25 -10.47
N ALA A 241 35.43 -1.78 -11.32
CA ALA A 241 35.47 -2.05 -12.76
C ALA A 241 36.71 -1.44 -13.42
N LYS A 242 37.04 -0.18 -13.11
CA LYS A 242 38.25 0.49 -13.61
C LYS A 242 39.53 -0.23 -13.17
N ALA A 243 39.61 -0.63 -11.89
CA ALA A 243 40.76 -1.36 -11.37
C ALA A 243 40.94 -2.73 -12.05
N ARG A 244 39.84 -3.43 -12.37
CA ARG A 244 39.90 -4.69 -13.13
C ARG A 244 40.36 -4.50 -14.57
N GLU A 245 39.89 -3.45 -15.24
CA GLU A 245 40.32 -3.11 -16.60
C GLU A 245 41.81 -2.75 -16.64
N GLU A 246 42.27 -1.95 -15.68
CA GLU A 246 43.68 -1.59 -15.55
C GLU A 246 44.57 -2.80 -15.25
N ALA A 247 44.11 -3.71 -14.38
CA ALA A 247 44.82 -4.97 -14.11
C ALA A 247 44.97 -5.82 -15.38
N LEU A 248 43.91 -5.96 -16.18
CA LEU A 248 43.97 -6.68 -17.46
C LEU A 248 44.92 -5.99 -18.45
N ARG A 249 44.93 -4.65 -18.47
CA ARG A 249 45.85 -3.88 -19.32
C ARG A 249 47.31 -4.06 -18.91
N MET A 250 47.59 -4.08 -17.61
CA MET A 250 48.92 -4.35 -17.08
C MET A 250 49.35 -5.79 -17.40
N GLU A 251 48.46 -6.77 -17.21
CA GLU A 251 48.72 -8.16 -17.57
C GLU A 251 49.04 -8.32 -19.06
N ALA A 252 48.28 -7.67 -19.95
CA ALA A 252 48.53 -7.68 -21.38
C ALA A 252 49.91 -7.08 -21.75
N ARG A 253 50.29 -5.97 -21.12
CA ARG A 253 51.64 -5.38 -21.30
C ARG A 253 52.74 -6.33 -20.83
N THR A 254 52.56 -6.99 -19.69
CA THR A 254 53.56 -7.96 -19.21
C THR A 254 53.70 -9.14 -20.16
N LYS A 255 52.60 -9.66 -20.71
CA LYS A 255 52.64 -10.74 -21.72
C LYS A 255 53.39 -10.30 -22.98
N GLN A 256 53.15 -9.10 -23.49
CA GLN A 256 53.87 -8.56 -24.64
C GLN A 256 55.38 -8.43 -24.41
N LEU A 257 55.80 -7.98 -23.21
CA LEU A 257 57.23 -7.91 -22.88
C LEU A 257 57.88 -9.30 -22.84
N VAL A 258 57.21 -10.27 -22.22
CA VAL A 258 57.71 -11.67 -22.17
C VAL A 258 57.78 -12.27 -23.58
N GLU A 259 56.78 -12.00 -24.43
CA GLU A 259 56.78 -12.45 -25.82
C GLU A 259 57.91 -11.78 -26.63
N ALA A 260 58.13 -10.48 -26.48
CA ALA A 260 59.21 -9.76 -27.15
C ALA A 260 60.60 -10.22 -26.68
N GLU A 261 60.80 -10.47 -25.37
CA GLU A 261 62.03 -11.05 -24.84
C GLU A 261 62.27 -12.46 -25.40
N ARG A 262 61.21 -13.26 -25.51
CA ARG A 262 61.28 -14.59 -26.13
C ARG A 262 61.70 -14.49 -27.60
N GLU A 263 61.11 -13.59 -28.37
CA GLU A 263 61.48 -13.37 -29.78
C GLU A 263 62.92 -12.89 -29.93
N HIS A 264 63.35 -11.96 -29.08
CA HIS A 264 64.72 -11.47 -29.05
C HIS A 264 65.73 -12.60 -28.76
N PHE A 265 65.43 -13.46 -27.78
CA PHE A 265 66.25 -14.63 -27.47
C PHE A 265 66.30 -15.63 -28.63
N LEU A 266 65.15 -15.90 -29.27
CA LEU A 266 65.09 -16.76 -30.47
C LEU A 266 65.95 -16.21 -31.62
N SER A 267 65.94 -14.89 -31.83
CA SER A 267 66.77 -14.24 -32.83
C SER A 267 68.26 -14.41 -32.53
N GLN A 268 68.69 -14.24 -31.27
CA GLN A 268 70.09 -14.45 -30.89
C GLN A 268 70.53 -15.90 -31.12
N LEU A 269 69.69 -16.88 -30.77
CA LEU A 269 70.00 -18.29 -31.00
C LEU A 269 70.17 -18.62 -32.49
N SER A 270 69.34 -18.02 -33.36
CA SER A 270 69.43 -18.26 -34.80
C SER A 270 70.74 -17.74 -35.42
N GLN A 271 71.37 -16.74 -34.80
CA GLN A 271 72.65 -16.18 -35.26
C GLN A 271 73.86 -17.02 -34.77
N LEU A 272 73.76 -17.66 -33.60
CA LEU A 272 74.85 -18.46 -33.03
C LEU A 272 74.87 -19.92 -33.53
N ILE A 273 73.74 -20.46 -33.96
CA ILE A 273 73.60 -21.88 -34.35
C ILE A 273 73.18 -21.95 -35.84
N PRO A 274 74.08 -22.34 -36.77
CA PRO A 274 73.71 -22.59 -38.16
C PRO A 274 72.64 -23.69 -38.26
N ASN A 275 71.57 -23.43 -39.03
CA ASN A 275 70.39 -24.31 -39.21
C ASN A 275 69.46 -24.47 -37.98
N PHE A 276 69.42 -23.50 -37.07
CA PHE A 276 68.46 -23.51 -35.96
C PHE A 276 67.01 -23.32 -36.42
N ASP A 277 66.16 -24.33 -36.21
CA ASP A 277 64.71 -24.26 -36.47
C ASP A 277 63.95 -23.88 -35.17
N PRO A 278 63.27 -22.71 -35.13
CA PRO A 278 62.47 -22.27 -33.99
C PRO A 278 61.35 -23.23 -33.58
N SER A 279 60.92 -24.13 -34.48
CA SER A 279 59.88 -25.12 -34.22
C SER A 279 60.27 -26.15 -33.14
N MET A 280 61.58 -26.28 -32.86
CA MET A 280 62.13 -27.21 -31.85
C MET A 280 61.92 -26.75 -30.40
N LEU A 281 61.60 -25.47 -30.16
CA LEU A 281 61.35 -24.90 -28.82
C LEU A 281 59.87 -24.86 -28.42
N LYS A 282 58.98 -25.54 -29.16
CA LYS A 282 57.60 -25.72 -28.70
C LYS A 282 57.63 -26.49 -27.38
N PRO A 283 56.89 -26.04 -26.34
CA PRO A 283 56.73 -26.85 -25.15
C PRO A 283 56.12 -28.18 -25.57
N ARG A 284 56.87 -29.28 -25.46
CA ARG A 284 56.25 -30.60 -25.31
C ARG A 284 55.41 -30.47 -24.05
N ILE A 285 54.10 -30.66 -24.19
CA ILE A 285 53.25 -30.96 -23.04
C ILE A 285 53.79 -32.30 -22.51
N SER A 286 54.82 -32.26 -21.66
CA SER A 286 55.25 -33.40 -20.89
C SER A 286 54.14 -33.64 -19.89
N GLN A 287 53.33 -34.65 -20.17
CA GLN A 287 52.60 -35.31 -19.10
C GLN A 287 53.64 -35.66 -18.03
N SER A 288 53.51 -35.08 -16.85
CA SER A 288 54.29 -35.52 -15.69
C SER A 288 54.16 -37.04 -15.55
N PRO A 289 55.23 -37.78 -15.22
CA PRO A 289 55.19 -39.23 -15.21
C PRO A 289 54.16 -39.73 -14.20
N LYS A 290 53.22 -40.56 -14.66
CA LYS A 290 52.47 -41.46 -13.78
C LYS A 290 53.49 -42.47 -13.25
N ASN A 291 53.87 -42.37 -11.97
CA ASN A 291 54.48 -43.50 -11.28
C ASN A 291 53.41 -44.56 -11.00
N PRO A 292 53.59 -45.81 -11.47
CA PRO A 292 52.77 -46.94 -11.06
C PRO A 292 53.47 -47.76 -9.96
N MET A 293 52.66 -48.51 -9.21
CA MET A 293 52.97 -49.54 -8.21
C MET A 293 53.10 -49.10 -6.74
N SER A 294 52.17 -49.56 -5.91
CA SER A 294 52.39 -50.79 -5.13
C SER A 294 51.12 -51.16 -4.34
N ASP A 295 50.77 -52.45 -4.41
CA ASP A 295 49.67 -53.09 -3.71
C ASP A 295 50.03 -53.49 -2.26
N LYS A 296 48.98 -53.51 -1.43
CA LYS A 296 48.75 -54.23 -0.15
C LYS A 296 49.37 -53.77 1.19
N ALA A 297 48.41 -53.57 2.12
CA ALA A 297 48.43 -53.76 3.59
C ALA A 297 49.29 -52.75 4.40
N SER A 298 48.92 -52.29 5.60
CA SER A 298 47.97 -52.80 6.59
C SER A 298 47.58 -51.69 7.59
N CYS A 299 46.34 -51.76 8.06
CA CYS A 299 45.80 -51.36 9.38
C CYS A 299 46.27 -50.06 10.06
N SER A 300 45.33 -49.13 10.28
CA SER A 300 44.63 -48.98 11.58
C SER A 300 43.91 -47.63 11.67
N GLY A 301 42.62 -47.65 12.03
CA GLY A 301 41.93 -46.46 12.54
C GLY A 301 40.59 -46.11 11.89
N GLY A 302 39.52 -46.81 12.29
CA GLY A 302 38.18 -46.21 12.44
C GLY A 302 37.25 -46.23 11.24
N ASP A 303 36.48 -47.31 11.10
CA ASP A 303 35.23 -47.34 10.34
C ASP A 303 34.19 -46.42 11.00
N GLY A 304 33.93 -45.29 10.34
CA GLY A 304 32.90 -44.32 10.71
C GLY A 304 32.13 -43.88 9.46
N ASN A 305 31.02 -44.56 9.19
CA ASN A 305 30.09 -44.37 8.09
C ASN A 305 29.62 -42.89 7.89
N ILE A 306 30.05 -42.19 6.82
CA ILE A 306 29.53 -40.85 6.43
C ILE A 306 29.09 -40.82 4.95
N ARG A 307 28.03 -41.59 4.66
CA ARG A 307 26.96 -41.14 3.74
C ARG A 307 25.64 -41.20 4.51
N LYS A 308 25.42 -40.21 5.38
CA LYS A 308 24.09 -39.84 5.90
C LYS A 308 24.16 -38.46 6.57
N LYS A 309 23.31 -37.57 6.05
CA LYS A 309 22.76 -36.39 6.75
C LYS A 309 23.76 -35.29 7.11
N LYS A 310 24.03 -34.37 6.17
CA LYS A 310 24.24 -32.94 6.50
C LYS A 310 22.98 -32.40 7.20
N LYS A 311 22.88 -32.63 8.51
CA LYS A 311 21.97 -31.96 9.43
C LYS A 311 22.84 -31.21 10.43
N LYS A 312 22.50 -29.92 10.62
CA LYS A 312 23.13 -28.90 11.48
C LYS A 312 24.32 -28.26 10.77
N ILE A 313 24.32 -26.97 10.44
CA ILE A 313 23.93 -25.83 11.28
C ILE A 313 23.09 -24.83 10.45
N LEU A 314 21.77 -24.86 10.66
CA LEU A 314 20.87 -23.75 10.35
C LEU A 314 20.37 -23.23 11.70
N PRO A 315 20.63 -21.96 12.07
CA PRO A 315 20.12 -21.45 13.32
C PRO A 315 18.60 -21.23 13.23
N LYS A 316 17.87 -22.09 13.96
CA LYS A 316 16.81 -21.68 14.91
C LYS A 316 15.63 -20.83 14.40
N MET A 317 15.24 -20.85 13.12
CA MET A 317 14.00 -20.18 12.68
C MET A 317 12.72 -20.73 13.37
N GLY A 318 12.65 -22.05 13.61
CA GLY A 318 11.56 -22.67 14.38
C GLY A 318 11.55 -22.29 15.87
N ASN A 319 12.74 -22.12 16.47
CA ASN A 319 12.88 -21.73 17.88
C ASN A 319 12.56 -20.24 18.09
N ILE A 320 12.88 -19.36 17.13
CA ILE A 320 12.49 -17.95 17.17
C ILE A 320 10.96 -17.81 17.07
N ARG A 321 10.30 -18.57 16.19
CA ARG A 321 8.83 -18.57 16.05
C ARG A 321 8.15 -19.09 17.33
N LYS A 322 8.63 -20.19 17.93
CA LYS A 322 8.14 -20.72 19.22
C LYS A 322 8.39 -19.73 20.38
N MET A 323 9.54 -19.06 20.41
CA MET A 323 9.87 -18.05 21.43
C MET A 323 8.99 -16.80 21.29
N LYS A 324 8.73 -16.31 20.07
CA LYS A 324 7.81 -15.21 19.78
C LYS A 324 6.36 -15.56 20.20
N ARG A 325 5.89 -16.77 19.91
CA ARG A 325 4.58 -17.28 20.39
C ARG A 325 4.50 -17.33 21.92
N ARG A 326 5.55 -17.84 22.61
CA ARG A 326 5.62 -17.85 24.10
C ARG A 326 5.62 -16.44 24.69
N LYS A 327 6.35 -15.48 24.11
CA LYS A 327 6.32 -14.06 24.52
C LYS A 327 4.94 -13.43 24.31
N LYS A 328 4.26 -13.70 23.19
CA LYS A 328 2.88 -13.22 22.91
C LYS A 328 1.88 -13.80 23.92
N LYS A 329 1.97 -15.10 24.25
CA LYS A 329 1.13 -15.77 25.25
C LYS A 329 1.36 -15.21 26.67
N LYS A 330 2.61 -14.93 27.07
CA LYS A 330 2.93 -14.26 28.35
C LYS A 330 2.38 -12.82 28.41
N LYS A 331 2.49 -12.03 27.32
CA LYS A 331 1.95 -10.65 27.25
C LYS A 331 0.42 -10.64 27.35
N MET A 332 -0.26 -11.58 26.70
CA MET A 332 -1.71 -11.74 26.79
C MET A 332 -2.16 -12.15 28.21
N LYS A 333 -1.47 -13.09 28.87
CA LYS A 333 -1.75 -13.44 30.28
C LYS A 333 -1.57 -12.24 31.22
N ARG A 334 -0.53 -11.42 31.04
CA ARG A 334 -0.31 -10.18 31.82
C ARG A 334 -1.44 -9.16 31.60
N ARG A 335 -1.93 -8.98 30.37
CA ARG A 335 -3.08 -8.10 30.06
C ARG A 335 -4.37 -8.61 30.71
N LYS A 336 -4.66 -9.91 30.63
CA LYS A 336 -5.83 -10.51 31.32
C LYS A 336 -5.75 -10.31 32.84
N LYS A 337 -4.56 -10.48 33.46
CA LYS A 337 -4.36 -10.26 34.90
C LYS A 337 -4.55 -8.78 35.29
N LYS A 338 -4.08 -7.82 34.48
CA LYS A 338 -4.32 -6.38 34.68
C LYS A 338 -5.81 -6.01 34.55
N ASN A 339 -6.52 -6.56 33.56
CA ASN A 339 -7.97 -6.32 33.42
C ASN A 339 -8.76 -6.92 34.58
N LYS A 340 -8.41 -8.13 35.05
CA LYS A 340 -9.05 -8.73 36.24
C LYS A 340 -8.80 -7.88 37.50
N LYS A 341 -7.59 -7.33 37.67
CA LYS A 341 -7.28 -6.42 38.80
C LYS A 341 -8.03 -5.08 38.70
N LYS A 342 -8.21 -4.54 37.48
CA LYS A 342 -9.05 -3.34 37.25
C LYS A 342 -10.53 -3.60 37.55
N ARG A 343 -11.09 -4.74 37.12
CA ARG A 343 -12.48 -5.12 37.44
C ARG A 343 -12.69 -5.29 38.95
N ARG A 344 -11.75 -5.96 39.65
CA ARG A 344 -11.78 -6.07 41.12
C ARG A 344 -11.69 -4.71 41.81
N LYS A 345 -10.86 -3.78 41.33
CA LYS A 345 -10.80 -2.41 41.89
C LYS A 345 -12.09 -1.62 41.64
N LYS A 346 -12.74 -1.79 40.48
CA LYS A 346 -14.06 -1.18 40.21
C LYS A 346 -15.15 -1.73 41.12
N MET A 347 -15.21 -3.05 41.30
CA MET A 347 -16.17 -3.69 42.21
C MET A 347 -15.95 -3.32 43.68
N LYS A 348 -14.69 -3.19 44.12
CA LYS A 348 -14.40 -2.68 45.47
C LYS A 348 -14.84 -1.24 45.66
N LYS A 349 -14.63 -0.37 44.65
CA LYS A 349 -15.09 1.02 44.70
C LYS A 349 -16.61 1.13 44.78
N SER A 350 -17.35 0.27 44.07
CA SER A 350 -18.82 0.26 44.07
C SER A 350 -19.45 -0.43 45.28
N MET A 351 -18.66 -0.95 46.23
CA MET A 351 -19.14 -1.51 47.50
C MET A 351 -18.81 -0.59 48.70
N THR A 352 -18.04 0.48 48.47
CA THR A 352 -17.67 1.49 49.48
C THR A 352 -18.33 2.85 49.21
N THR A 353 -19.29 2.87 48.28
CA THR A 353 -20.27 3.92 47.98
C THR A 353 -21.60 3.22 47.95
#